data_AF-A0A0B5EX73-F1
#
_entry.id   AF-A0A0B5EX73-F1
#
_cell.length_a   1.000
_cell.length_b   1.000
_cell.length_c   1.000
_cell.angle_alpha   90.00
_cell.angle_beta   90.00
_cell.angle_gamma   90.00
#
_symmetry.space_group_name_H-M   'P 1'
#
loop_
_entity.id
_entity.type
_entity.pdbx_description
1 polymer ?
#
loop_
_entity_poly.entity_id
_entity_poly.type
_entity_poly.pdbx_seq_one_letter_code
_entity_poly.pdbx_strand_id
1 'polypeptide(L)'
;MSHQDTYLVKLTDAIARQLGQLADRLSQLPPPEAAQIMARVVDPEDGVLGEVIHLFVTGSRVAKDQAEQGVLPPEVWLAVGRAANELHDIALALDEHHDTLKHAGSPPAAASWPPAPAPLVVRRRR
;
A
#
# COMPACT_ATOMS: atom_id res chain seq x y z
N MET A 1 19.63 23.86 8.04
CA MET A 1 18.73 23.09 7.16
C MET A 1 18.30 23.99 6.03
N SER A 2 18.38 23.52 4.79
CA SER A 2 17.90 24.27 3.63
C SER A 2 16.37 24.38 3.67
N HIS A 3 15.80 25.35 2.95
CA HIS A 3 14.34 25.43 2.77
C HIS A 3 13.77 24.15 2.12
N GLN A 4 14.57 23.48 1.29
CA GLN A 4 14.21 22.23 0.62
C GLN A 4 14.16 21.06 1.61
N ASP A 5 15.13 20.96 2.53
CA ASP A 5 15.12 19.92 3.58
C ASP A 5 13.88 20.06 4.47
N THR A 6 13.51 21.30 4.78
CA THR A 6 12.34 21.61 5.62
C THR A 6 11.03 21.28 4.91
N TYR A 7 10.97 21.49 3.60
CA TYR A 7 9.82 21.10 2.78
C TYR A 7 9.66 19.58 2.71
N LEU A 8 10.75 18.83 2.47
CA LEU A 8 10.70 17.38 2.36
C LEU A 8 10.27 16.71 3.67
N VAL A 9 10.74 17.21 4.82
CA VAL A 9 10.28 16.72 6.13
C VAL A 9 8.77 16.94 6.29
N LYS A 10 8.27 18.14 5.99
CA LYS A 10 6.83 18.45 6.08
C LYS A 10 5.99 17.62 5.12
N LEU A 11 6.52 17.33 3.92
CA LEU A 11 5.85 16.48 2.94
C LEU A 11 5.73 15.05 3.46
N THR A 12 6.80 14.47 3.99
CA THR A 12 6.78 13.13 4.60
C THR A 12 5.76 13.05 5.74
N ASP A 13 5.73 14.05 6.63
CA ASP A 13 4.74 14.11 7.72
C ASP A 13 3.29 14.24 7.21
N ALA A 14 3.09 14.99 6.11
CA ALA A 14 1.79 15.12 5.47
C ALA A 14 1.32 13.80 4.88
N ILE A 15 2.19 13.07 4.17
CA ILE A 15 1.89 11.75 3.61
C ILE A 15 1.51 10.78 4.72
N ALA A 16 2.32 10.66 5.77
CA ALA A 16 2.05 9.76 6.89
C ALA A 16 0.68 10.04 7.55
N ARG A 17 0.35 11.33 7.76
CA ARG A 17 -0.95 11.75 8.29
C ARG A 17 -2.10 11.44 7.32
N GLN A 18 -1.93 11.66 6.03
CA GLN A 18 -2.95 11.36 5.02
C GLN A 18 -3.23 9.86 4.92
N LEU A 19 -2.19 9.02 4.98
CA LEU A 19 -2.34 7.56 5.02
C LEU A 19 -3.10 7.10 6.28
N GLY A 20 -2.79 7.68 7.45
CA GLY A 20 -3.54 7.41 8.68
C GLY A 20 -5.02 7.80 8.55
N GLN A 21 -5.30 9.00 8.04
CA GLN A 21 -6.67 9.46 7.80
C GLN A 21 -7.43 8.59 6.80
N LEU A 22 -6.75 8.11 5.76
CA LEU A 22 -7.34 7.19 4.78
C LEU A 22 -7.74 5.88 5.47
N ALA A 23 -6.85 5.29 6.28
CA ALA A 23 -7.14 4.06 7.01
C ALA A 23 -8.34 4.22 7.97
N ASP A 24 -8.38 5.33 8.73
CA ASP A 24 -9.48 5.62 9.64
C ASP A 24 -10.82 5.73 8.92
N ARG A 25 -10.85 6.44 7.79
CA ARG A 25 -12.07 6.63 6.99
C ARG A 25 -12.51 5.36 6.29
N LEU A 26 -11.56 4.57 5.77
CA LEU A 26 -11.86 3.31 5.07
C LEU A 26 -12.63 2.34 5.97
N SER A 27 -12.31 2.30 7.26
CA SER A 27 -13.01 1.48 8.25
C SER A 27 -14.48 1.87 8.50
N GLN A 28 -14.88 3.08 8.08
CA GLN A 28 -16.20 3.65 8.31
C GLN A 28 -17.07 3.63 7.04
N LEU A 29 -16.51 3.26 5.88
CA LEU A 29 -17.23 3.25 4.62
C LEU A 29 -18.20 2.06 4.50
N PRO A 30 -19.33 2.22 3.80
CA PRO A 30 -20.14 1.10 3.35
C PRO A 30 -19.30 0.07 2.57
N PRO A 31 -19.60 -1.24 2.65
CA PRO A 31 -18.76 -2.28 2.05
C PRO A 31 -18.46 -2.09 0.54
N PRO A 32 -19.41 -1.69 -0.32
CA PRO A 32 -19.12 -1.45 -1.73
C PRO A 32 -18.13 -0.30 -1.97
N GLU A 33 -18.25 0.77 -1.20
CA GLU A 33 -17.36 1.94 -1.28
C GLU A 33 -15.97 1.59 -0.73
N ALA A 34 -15.92 0.87 0.40
CA ALA A 34 -14.67 0.37 0.96
C ALA A 34 -13.91 -0.51 -0.05
N ALA A 35 -14.60 -1.40 -0.76
CA ALA A 35 -13.98 -2.26 -1.78
C ALA A 35 -13.41 -1.46 -2.97
N GLN A 36 -14.13 -0.44 -3.45
CA GLN A 36 -13.64 0.44 -4.53
C GLN A 36 -12.40 1.23 -4.10
N ILE A 37 -12.40 1.81 -2.90
CA ILE A 37 -11.23 2.51 -2.38
C ILE A 37 -10.08 1.53 -2.15
N MET A 38 -10.34 0.34 -1.61
CA MET A 38 -9.33 -0.71 -1.46
C MET A 38 -8.71 -1.08 -2.79
N ALA A 39 -9.48 -1.20 -3.87
CA ALA A 39 -8.94 -1.44 -5.22
C ALA A 39 -7.90 -0.37 -5.59
N ARG A 40 -8.20 0.91 -5.36
CA ARG A 40 -7.25 2.00 -5.63
C ARG A 40 -6.04 2.01 -4.69
N VAL A 41 -6.20 1.56 -3.45
CA VAL A 41 -5.09 1.46 -2.50
C VAL A 41 -4.09 0.38 -2.92
N VAL A 42 -4.59 -0.79 -3.33
CA VAL A 42 -3.75 -1.94 -3.66
C VAL A 42 -3.29 -1.99 -5.13
N ASP A 43 -3.81 -1.09 -5.97
CA ASP A 43 -3.40 -0.94 -7.37
C ASP A 43 -1.86 -0.81 -7.46
N PRO A 44 -1.17 -1.77 -8.09
CA PRO A 44 0.30 -1.83 -8.10
C PRO A 44 0.93 -0.81 -9.05
N GLU A 45 0.17 -0.27 -10.00
CA GLU A 45 0.66 0.67 -11.00
C GLU A 45 0.45 2.12 -10.55
N ASP A 46 -0.81 2.50 -10.32
CA ASP A 46 -1.19 3.90 -10.06
C ASP A 46 -1.73 4.12 -8.63
N GLY A 47 -1.71 3.08 -7.80
CA GLY A 47 -2.26 3.09 -6.44
C GLY A 47 -1.28 3.51 -5.37
N VAL A 48 -1.78 3.56 -4.14
CA VAL A 48 -0.97 3.88 -2.95
C VAL A 48 0.16 2.85 -2.78
N LEU A 49 -0.14 1.56 -3.00
CA LEU A 49 0.87 0.50 -2.92
C LEU A 49 1.98 0.68 -3.97
N GLY A 50 1.62 0.99 -5.22
CA GLY A 50 2.59 1.28 -6.29
C GLY A 50 3.53 2.43 -5.94
N GLU A 51 2.97 3.55 -5.45
CA GLU A 51 3.77 4.72 -5.02
C GLU A 51 4.69 4.41 -3.83
N VAL A 52 4.22 3.60 -2.87
CA VAL A 52 5.06 3.14 -1.74
C VAL A 52 6.20 2.25 -2.23
N ILE A 53 5.93 1.31 -3.16
CA ILE A 53 6.99 0.50 -3.78
C ILE A 53 8.00 1.40 -4.48
N HIS A 54 7.55 2.37 -5.27
CA HIS A 54 8.43 3.31 -5.96
C HIS A 54 9.32 4.10 -4.99
N LEU A 55 8.76 4.55 -3.87
CA LEU A 55 9.50 5.25 -2.81
C LEU A 55 10.58 4.36 -2.19
N PHE A 56 10.28 3.08 -1.90
CA PHE A 56 11.25 2.14 -1.34
C PHE A 56 12.33 1.74 -2.34
N VAL A 57 12.00 1.56 -3.62
CA VAL A 57 12.98 1.32 -4.69
C VAL A 57 13.93 2.51 -4.81
N THR A 58 13.40 3.73 -4.80
CA THR A 58 14.20 4.96 -4.82
C THR A 58 15.06 5.10 -3.57
N GLY A 59 14.48 4.84 -2.40
CA GLY A 59 15.19 4.84 -1.12
C GLY A 59 16.32 3.82 -1.06
N SER A 60 16.14 2.63 -1.66
CA SER A 60 17.20 1.61 -1.75
C SER A 60 18.38 2.11 -2.58
N ARG A 61 18.12 2.80 -3.70
CA ARG A 61 19.17 3.40 -4.54
C ARG A 61 19.94 4.48 -3.78
N VAL A 62 19.23 5.38 -3.10
CA VAL A 62 19.86 6.41 -2.25
C VAL A 62 20.67 5.75 -1.12
N ALA A 63 20.13 4.73 -0.44
CA ALA A 63 20.82 4.04 0.64
C ALA A 63 22.09 3.33 0.14
N LYS A 64 22.07 2.78 -1.08
CA LYS A 64 23.26 2.20 -1.73
C LYS A 64 24.34 3.27 -1.91
N ASP A 65 24.00 4.40 -2.54
CA ASP A 65 24.96 5.47 -2.81
C ASP A 65 25.59 6.00 -1.51
N GLN A 66 24.78 6.14 -0.46
CA GLN A 66 25.24 6.57 0.87
C GLN A 66 26.09 5.50 1.58
N ALA A 67 25.81 4.21 1.38
CA ALA A 67 26.63 3.13 1.93
C ALA A 67 27.98 3.02 1.22
N GLU A 68 28.01 3.18 -0.10
CA GLU A 68 29.26 3.22 -0.88
C GLU A 68 30.16 4.41 -0.48
N GLN A 69 29.56 5.51 -0.02
CA GLN A 69 30.25 6.68 0.53
C GLN A 69 30.64 6.54 2.02
N GLY A 70 30.26 5.44 2.68
CA GLY A 70 30.52 5.20 4.11
C GLY A 70 29.66 6.03 5.06
N VAL A 71 28.59 6.67 4.58
CA VAL A 71 27.64 7.46 5.39
C VAL A 71 26.64 6.56 6.10
N LEU A 72 26.19 5.49 5.42
CA LEU A 72 25.30 4.48 5.99
C LEU A 72 25.99 3.12 6.13
N PRO A 73 25.62 2.31 7.13
CA PRO A 73 25.99 0.90 7.16
C PRO A 73 25.39 0.16 5.94
N PRO A 74 26.13 -0.76 5.29
CA PRO A 74 25.61 -1.56 4.19
C PRO A 74 24.32 -2.33 4.53
N GLU A 75 24.13 -2.70 5.79
CA GLU A 75 22.95 -3.40 6.29
C GLU A 75 21.67 -2.58 6.08
N VAL A 76 21.76 -1.24 6.13
CA VAL A 76 20.61 -0.36 5.87
C VAL A 76 20.18 -0.46 4.41
N TRP A 77 21.13 -0.42 3.46
CA TRP A 77 20.83 -0.62 2.05
C TRP A 77 20.19 -2.00 1.80
N LEU A 78 20.76 -3.06 2.38
CA LEU A 78 20.23 -4.41 2.27
C LEU A 78 18.81 -4.53 2.83
N ALA A 79 18.53 -3.94 3.99
CA ALA A 79 17.21 -3.95 4.60
C ALA A 79 16.17 -3.21 3.74
N VAL A 80 16.51 -2.02 3.22
CA VAL A 80 15.60 -1.24 2.37
C VAL A 80 15.36 -1.94 1.03
N GLY A 81 16.41 -2.50 0.43
CA GLY A 81 16.28 -3.28 -0.81
C GLY A 81 15.40 -4.53 -0.63
N ARG A 82 15.56 -5.24 0.50
CA ARG A 82 14.71 -6.38 0.84
C ARG A 82 13.25 -5.97 1.02
N ALA A 83 12.99 -4.87 1.73
CA ALA A 83 11.64 -4.35 1.90
C ALA A 83 10.99 -3.98 0.56
N ALA A 84 11.75 -3.38 -0.37
CA ALA A 84 11.26 -3.06 -1.71
C ALA A 84 10.84 -4.33 -2.48
N ASN A 85 11.63 -5.40 -2.42
CA ASN A 85 11.29 -6.68 -3.05
C ASN A 85 10.05 -7.31 -2.41
N GLU A 86 9.98 -7.36 -1.08
CA GLU A 86 8.82 -7.93 -0.38
C GLU A 86 7.53 -7.16 -0.68
N LEU A 87 7.60 -5.83 -0.78
CA LEU A 87 6.45 -5.01 -1.19
C LEU A 87 6.03 -5.28 -2.64
N HIS A 88 6.99 -5.48 -3.55
CA HIS A 88 6.70 -5.83 -4.93
C HIS A 88 6.01 -7.20 -5.03
N ASP A 89 6.49 -8.21 -4.29
CA ASP A 89 5.86 -9.53 -4.24
C ASP A 89 4.42 -9.46 -3.68
N ILE A 90 4.19 -8.62 -2.67
CA ILE A 90 2.84 -8.35 -2.14
C ILE A 90 1.96 -7.71 -3.21
N ALA A 91 2.47 -6.74 -3.97
CA ALA A 91 1.74 -6.12 -5.08
C ALA A 91 1.32 -7.15 -6.14
N LEU A 92 2.22 -8.04 -6.54
CA LEU A 92 1.89 -9.12 -7.49
C LEU A 92 0.77 -10.01 -6.97
N ALA A 93 0.82 -10.40 -5.69
CA ALA A 93 -0.23 -11.22 -5.08
C ALA A 93 -1.59 -10.49 -4.98
N LEU A 94 -1.58 -9.17 -4.82
CA LEU A 94 -2.81 -8.36 -4.73
C LEU A 94 -3.39 -8.04 -6.11
N ASP A 95 -2.56 -7.93 -7.15
CA ASP A 95 -3.00 -7.70 -8.52
C ASP A 95 -3.91 -8.83 -9.02
N GLU A 96 -3.62 -10.08 -8.63
CA GLU A 96 -4.48 -11.25 -8.89
C GLU A 96 -5.93 -11.06 -8.39
N HIS A 97 -6.15 -10.18 -7.41
CA HIS A 97 -7.46 -9.89 -6.82
C HIS A 97 -7.98 -8.49 -7.14
N HIS A 98 -7.23 -7.68 -7.87
CA HIS A 98 -7.56 -6.28 -8.13
C HIS A 98 -8.86 -6.14 -8.91
N ASP A 99 -9.07 -6.95 -9.94
CA ASP A 99 -10.33 -6.97 -10.70
C ASP A 99 -11.51 -7.37 -9.81
N THR A 100 -11.32 -8.31 -8.88
CA THR A 100 -12.38 -8.69 -7.93
C THR A 100 -12.80 -7.51 -7.06
N LEU A 101 -11.83 -6.72 -6.57
CA LEU A 101 -12.09 -5.52 -5.77
C LEU A 101 -12.80 -4.42 -6.58
N LYS A 102 -12.40 -4.20 -7.85
CA LYS A 102 -13.07 -3.23 -8.73
C LYS A 102 -14.54 -3.58 -8.96
N HIS A 103 -14.85 -4.87 -9.16
CA HIS A 103 -16.20 -5.31 -9.45
C HIS A 103 -17.08 -5.49 -8.20
N ALA A 104 -16.50 -5.64 -7.02
CA ALA A 104 -17.25 -5.79 -5.76
C ALA A 104 -18.16 -4.58 -5.42
N GLY A 105 -17.84 -3.40 -5.96
CA GLY A 105 -18.66 -2.20 -5.83
C GLY A 105 -19.79 -2.06 -6.85
N SER A 106 -19.85 -2.93 -7.87
CA SER A 106 -20.89 -2.89 -8.90
C SER A 106 -22.11 -3.70 -8.45
N PRO A 107 -23.34 -3.19 -8.62
CA PRO A 107 -24.54 -3.97 -8.31
C PRO A 107 -24.53 -5.26 -9.15
N PRO A 108 -24.78 -6.44 -8.55
CA PRO A 108 -24.91 -7.66 -9.33
C PRO A 108 -26.08 -7.50 -10.32
N ALA A 109 -25.89 -7.95 -11.56
CA ALA A 109 -26.97 -8.05 -12.54
C ALA A 109 -28.10 -8.89 -11.92
N ALA A 110 -29.22 -8.24 -11.59
CA ALA A 110 -30.44 -8.76 -10.96
C ALA A 110 -30.41 -10.26 -10.57
N ALA A 111 -29.68 -10.60 -9.51
CA ALA A 111 -29.79 -11.91 -8.89
C ALA A 111 -30.98 -11.86 -7.91
N SER A 112 -31.96 -12.74 -8.10
CA SER A 112 -33.24 -12.76 -7.38
C SER A 112 -33.15 -13.18 -5.90
N TRP A 113 -31.94 -13.40 -5.35
CA TRP A 113 -31.73 -13.84 -3.98
C TRP A 113 -30.57 -13.13 -3.30
N PRO A 114 -30.68 -12.89 -1.96
CA PRO A 114 -29.60 -12.30 -1.19
C PRO A 114 -28.37 -13.24 -1.20
N PRO A 115 -27.15 -12.70 -1.37
CA PRO A 115 -25.94 -13.50 -1.39
C PRO A 115 -25.72 -14.19 -0.04
N ALA A 116 -25.43 -15.49 -0.08
CA ALA A 116 -25.12 -16.27 1.12
C ALA A 116 -23.78 -15.79 1.73
N PRO A 117 -23.67 -15.67 3.06
CA PRO A 117 -22.42 -15.29 3.71
C PRO A 117 -21.32 -16.32 3.42
N ALA A 118 -20.15 -15.84 2.99
CA ALA A 118 -19.01 -16.70 2.69
C ALA A 118 -18.42 -17.31 3.98
N PRO A 119 -17.95 -18.57 3.93
CA PRO A 119 -17.26 -19.18 5.05
C PRO A 119 -15.88 -18.52 5.24
N LEU A 120 -15.81 -17.51 6.11
CA LEU A 120 -14.53 -16.95 6.54
C LEU A 120 -13.88 -17.95 7.51
N VAL A 121 -12.73 -18.51 7.14
CA VAL A 121 -11.94 -19.35 8.04
C VAL A 121 -11.37 -18.45 9.14
N VAL A 122 -12.07 -18.39 10.28
CA VAL A 122 -11.54 -17.78 11.49
C VAL A 122 -10.38 -18.64 11.99
N ARG A 123 -9.14 -18.24 11.71
CA ARG A 123 -7.98 -18.75 12.46
C ARG A 123 -8.10 -18.26 13.90
N ARG A 124 -8.60 -19.13 14.78
CA ARG A 124 -8.59 -18.98 16.24
C ARG A 124 -7.19 -18.54 16.69
N ARG A 125 -7.10 -17.36 17.30
CA ARG A 125 -5.91 -16.95 18.06
C ARG A 125 -5.71 -17.95 19.21
N ARG A 126 -4.48 -18.46 19.35
CA ARG A 126 -4.03 -19.11 20.58
C ARG A 126 -3.51 -18.04 21.53
#